data_AF-Q4UCG7-F1
#
_entry.id   AF-Q4UCG7-F1
#
_cell.length_a   1.000
_cell.length_b   1.000
_cell.length_c   1.000
_cell.angle_alpha   90.00
_cell.angle_beta   90.00
_cell.angle_gamma   90.00
#
_symmetry.space_group_name_H-M   'P 1'
#
loop_
_entity.id
_entity.type
_entity.pdbx_description
1 polymer ?
#
loop_
_entity_poly.entity_id
_entity_poly.type
_entity_poly.pdbx_seq_one_letter_code
_entity_poly.pdbx_strand_id
1 'polypeptide(L)'
;MMIGKLRFFGTNLFKFNKLASNQLQTIYEKLEYLDEIDNLEFDGSILNIQFHNNKFILINKHEPSQKLWYSSFSGSIFANHYDLGLDYFQYQDDKWISTRSGIYHEYTQFS
;
A
#
# COMPACT_ATOMS: atom_id res chain seq x y z
N MET A 1 6.64 -9.58 37.20
CA MET A 1 7.72 -9.44 36.20
C MET A 1 7.21 -10.03 34.89
N MET A 2 6.69 -9.21 33.96
CA MET A 2 6.28 -9.68 32.64
C MET A 2 7.49 -9.62 31.70
N ILE A 3 8.00 -10.77 31.31
CA ILE A 3 8.97 -10.88 30.23
C ILE A 3 8.18 -10.66 28.93
N GLY A 4 8.25 -9.44 28.40
CA GLY A 4 7.67 -9.10 27.10
C GLY A 4 8.26 -10.04 26.03
N LYS A 5 7.39 -10.70 25.27
CA LYS A 5 7.77 -11.50 24.10
C LYS A 5 8.52 -10.59 23.11
N LEU A 6 9.86 -10.60 23.13
CA LEU A 6 10.66 -10.12 22.02
C LEU A 6 10.37 -11.04 20.82
N ARG A 7 9.55 -10.58 19.89
CA ARG A 7 9.47 -11.20 18.56
C ARG A 7 10.77 -10.84 17.84
N PHE A 8 11.64 -11.82 17.66
CA PHE A 8 12.83 -11.69 16.82
C PHE A 8 12.39 -11.54 15.36
N PHE A 9 12.62 -10.37 14.76
CA PHE A 9 12.26 -10.05 13.36
C PHE A 9 13.42 -10.19 12.35
N GLY A 10 14.60 -10.65 12.81
CA GLY A 10 15.87 -10.57 12.07
C GLY A 10 15.96 -11.34 10.75
N THR A 11 15.09 -12.31 10.49
CA THR A 11 15.03 -13.06 9.21
C THR A 11 13.81 -12.70 8.37
N ASN A 12 12.83 -12.00 8.94
CA ASN A 12 11.57 -11.68 8.26
C ASN A 12 11.68 -10.39 7.45
N LEU A 13 12.51 -9.43 7.86
CA LEU A 13 12.58 -8.12 7.20
C LEU A 13 13.06 -8.20 5.74
N PHE A 14 14.08 -9.00 5.43
CA PHE A 14 14.53 -9.19 4.04
C PHE A 14 13.43 -9.81 3.17
N LYS A 15 12.74 -10.84 3.70
CA LYS A 15 11.62 -11.48 3.00
C LYS A 15 10.48 -10.49 2.78
N PHE A 16 10.10 -9.73 3.81
CA PHE A 16 9.12 -8.66 3.72
C PHE A 16 9.50 -7.65 2.65
N ASN A 17 10.74 -7.16 2.66
CA ASN A 17 11.20 -6.16 1.70
C ASN A 17 11.10 -6.65 0.26
N LYS A 18 11.52 -7.89 0.01
CA LYS A 18 11.38 -8.51 -1.32
C LYS A 18 9.92 -8.63 -1.75
N LEU A 19 9.05 -9.15 -0.88
CA LEU A 19 7.63 -9.33 -1.19
C LEU A 19 6.90 -8.00 -1.40
N ALA A 20 7.16 -7.02 -0.54
CA ALA A 20 6.54 -5.70 -0.60
C ALA A 20 6.98 -4.94 -1.85
N SER A 21 8.29 -4.89 -2.14
CA SER A 21 8.79 -4.24 -3.36
C SER A 21 8.25 -4.92 -4.63
N ASN A 22 8.19 -6.26 -4.67
CA ASN A 22 7.57 -6.97 -5.80
C ASN A 22 6.09 -6.62 -5.97
N GLN A 23 5.34 -6.54 -4.87
CA GLN A 23 3.92 -6.19 -4.91
C GLN A 23 3.71 -4.75 -5.42
N LEU A 24 4.50 -3.79 -4.94
CA LEU A 24 4.41 -2.41 -5.38
C LEU A 24 4.82 -2.26 -6.85
N GLN A 25 5.87 -2.96 -7.29
CA GLN A 25 6.28 -3.05 -8.69
C GLN A 25 5.15 -3.63 -9.57
N THR A 26 4.51 -4.71 -9.13
CA THR A 26 3.38 -5.31 -9.85
C THR A 26 2.19 -4.35 -9.97
N ILE A 27 1.93 -3.54 -8.94
CA ILE A 27 0.89 -2.51 -9.00
C ILE A 27 1.31 -1.41 -9.99
N TYR A 28 2.55 -0.92 -9.91
CA TYR A 28 3.09 0.06 -10.84
C TYR A 28 2.93 -0.38 -12.29
N GLU A 29 3.40 -1.59 -12.64
CA GLU A 29 3.33 -2.15 -14.00
C GLU A 29 1.89 -2.34 -14.51
N LYS A 30 0.91 -2.52 -13.61
CA LYS A 30 -0.50 -2.58 -14.02
C LYS A 30 -1.08 -1.20 -14.28
N LEU A 31 -0.64 -0.21 -13.50
CA LEU A 31 -1.14 1.15 -13.55
C LEU A 31 -0.48 1.98 -14.66
N GLU A 32 0.75 1.66 -15.07
CA GLU A 32 1.50 2.43 -16.09
C GLU A 32 0.80 2.51 -17.46
N TYR A 33 -0.15 1.61 -17.74
CA TYR A 33 -0.93 1.58 -18.98
C TYR A 33 -2.33 2.19 -18.86
N LEU A 34 -2.69 2.74 -17.70
CA LEU A 34 -4.00 3.35 -17.49
C LEU A 34 -3.97 4.83 -17.87
N ASP A 35 -4.81 5.20 -18.83
CA ASP A 35 -4.98 6.58 -19.29
C ASP A 35 -5.52 7.51 -18.19
N GLU A 36 -6.05 6.98 -17.09
CA GLU A 36 -6.64 7.75 -15.99
C GLU A 36 -5.60 8.28 -14.99
N ILE A 37 -4.32 7.99 -15.18
CA ILE A 37 -3.23 8.37 -14.27
C ILE A 37 -2.44 9.55 -14.81
N ASP A 38 -2.43 10.66 -14.07
CA ASP A 38 -1.64 11.86 -14.38
C ASP A 38 -0.16 11.68 -14.01
N ASN A 39 0.09 11.04 -12.86
CA ASN A 39 1.44 10.82 -12.34
C ASN A 39 1.53 9.46 -11.62
N LEU A 40 2.59 8.72 -11.91
CA LEU A 40 2.89 7.41 -11.33
C LEU A 40 4.36 7.33 -10.98
N GLU A 41 4.68 7.31 -9.69
CA GLU A 41 6.07 7.30 -9.21
C GLU A 41 6.28 6.15 -8.22
N PHE A 42 7.35 5.38 -8.44
CA PHE A 42 7.77 4.31 -7.53
C PHE A 42 9.27 4.38 -7.25
N ASP A 43 9.67 4.50 -5.98
CA ASP A 43 11.07 4.60 -5.55
C ASP A 43 11.66 3.30 -4.97
N GLY A 44 10.90 2.20 -5.01
CA GLY A 44 11.25 0.91 -4.38
C GLY A 44 10.67 0.72 -2.96
N SER A 45 10.14 1.78 -2.35
CA SER A 45 9.50 1.76 -1.04
C SER A 45 8.11 2.41 -1.04
N ILE A 46 7.94 3.49 -1.79
CA ILE A 46 6.72 4.29 -1.84
C ILE A 46 6.23 4.33 -3.29
N LEU A 47 4.95 4.00 -3.48
CA LEU A 47 4.22 4.16 -4.74
C LEU A 47 3.25 5.33 -4.59
N ASN A 48 3.45 6.37 -5.39
CA ASN A 48 2.56 7.53 -5.51
C ASN A 48 1.76 7.41 -6.80
N ILE A 49 0.44 7.58 -6.70
CA ILE A 49 -0.48 7.53 -7.84
C ILE A 49 -1.36 8.78 -7.76
N GLN A 50 -1.36 9.57 -8.82
CA GLN A 50 -2.26 10.69 -9.02
C GLN A 50 -3.17 10.42 -10.21
N PHE A 51 -4.48 10.49 -10.01
CA PHE A 51 -5.48 10.34 -11.05
C PHE A 51 -5.97 11.70 -11.54
N HIS A 52 -6.49 11.74 -12.78
CA HIS A 52 -7.05 12.94 -13.44
C HIS A 52 -8.09 13.70 -12.60
N ASN A 53 -8.82 12.99 -11.74
CA ASN A 53 -9.87 13.54 -10.90
C ASN A 53 -9.38 14.11 -9.57
N ASN A 54 -8.08 14.41 -9.42
CA ASN A 54 -7.44 14.85 -8.18
C ASN A 54 -7.60 13.84 -7.03
N LYS A 55 -7.75 12.55 -7.35
CA LYS A 55 -7.60 11.47 -6.39
C LYS A 55 -6.14 11.09 -6.32
N PHE A 56 -5.66 10.87 -5.11
CA PHE A 56 -4.32 10.43 -4.83
C PHE A 56 -4.38 9.11 -4.06
N ILE A 57 -3.46 8.21 -4.41
CA ILE A 57 -3.19 7.00 -3.64
C ILE A 57 -1.70 6.98 -3.32
N LEU A 58 -1.37 6.71 -2.07
CA LEU A 58 -0.02 6.48 -1.59
C LEU A 58 0.03 5.09 -0.99
N ILE A 59 0.99 4.27 -1.43
CA ILE A 59 1.26 2.97 -0.83
C ILE A 59 2.71 2.92 -0.38
N ASN A 60 2.93 2.78 0.94
CA ASN A 60 4.25 2.75 1.54
C ASN A 60 4.59 1.38 2.13
N LYS A 61 5.78 0.86 1.81
CA LYS A 61 6.42 -0.26 2.50
C LYS A 61 6.93 0.20 3.87
N HIS A 62 6.15 -0.07 4.92
CA HIS A 62 6.51 0.33 6.28
C HIS A 62 7.27 -0.79 7.01
N GLU A 63 8.60 -0.76 6.90
CA GLU A 63 9.53 -1.75 7.46
C GLU A 63 9.34 -2.04 8.96
N PRO A 64 9.19 -1.05 9.86
CA PRO A 64 9.05 -1.33 11.29
C PRO A 64 7.83 -2.18 11.62
N SER A 65 6.74 -2.00 10.88
CA SER A 65 5.52 -2.81 11.07
C SER A 65 5.46 -4.05 10.18
N GLN A 66 6.34 -4.16 9.19
CA GLN A 66 6.28 -5.15 8.11
C GLN A 66 4.89 -5.23 7.46
N LYS A 67 4.35 -4.06 7.09
CA LYS A 67 3.05 -3.90 6.42
C LYS A 67 3.19 -2.96 5.22
N LEU A 68 2.30 -3.11 4.25
CA LEU A 68 2.03 -2.05 3.27
C LEU A 68 0.99 -1.11 3.86
N TRP A 69 1.25 0.18 3.82
CA TRP A 69 0.33 1.21 4.29
C TRP A 69 -0.30 1.85 3.08
N TYR A 70 -1.62 1.81 3.02
CA TYR A 70 -2.42 2.43 1.97
C TYR A 70 -3.08 3.67 2.52
N SER A 71 -2.95 4.77 1.80
CA SER A 71 -3.82 5.93 1.96
C SER A 71 -4.37 6.36 0.61
N SER A 72 -5.65 6.71 0.60
CA SER A 72 -6.28 7.41 -0.51
C SER A 72 -6.86 8.71 -0.01
N PHE A 73 -6.68 9.76 -0.80
CA PHE A 73 -7.29 11.04 -0.49
C PHE A 73 -7.76 11.71 -1.78
N SER A 74 -8.93 12.33 -1.74
CA SER A 74 -9.42 13.16 -2.82
C SER A 74 -9.60 14.58 -2.31
N GLY A 75 -9.17 15.57 -3.08
CA GLY A 75 -9.37 16.96 -2.73
C GLY A 75 -9.35 17.88 -3.93
N SER A 76 -10.35 18.74 -4.03
CA SER A 76 -10.24 20.01 -4.74
C SER A 76 -9.75 21.05 -3.73
N ILE A 77 -8.85 21.95 -4.13
CA ILE A 77 -8.39 23.10 -3.31
C ILE A 77 -9.56 23.94 -2.75
N PHE A 78 -10.77 23.80 -3.31
CA PHE A 78 -11.98 24.53 -2.93
C PHE A 78 -13.00 23.73 -2.09
N ALA A 79 -12.78 22.44 -1.83
CA ALA A 79 -13.73 21.61 -1.08
C ALA A 79 -13.20 21.34 0.33
N ASN A 80 -13.90 21.85 1.35
CA ASN A 80 -13.59 21.69 2.77
C ASN A 80 -13.76 20.26 3.32
N HIS A 81 -13.69 19.23 2.46
CA HIS A 81 -13.86 17.83 2.81
C HIS A 81 -12.87 16.97 2.02
N TYR A 82 -11.91 16.39 2.74
CA TYR A 82 -11.09 15.30 2.22
C TYR A 82 -11.79 13.99 2.52
N ASP A 83 -12.08 13.20 1.49
CA ASP A 83 -12.37 11.77 1.70
C ASP A 83 -11.03 11.08 1.94
N LEU A 84 -10.88 10.40 3.07
CA LEU A 84 -9.64 9.76 3.52
C LEU A 84 -9.87 8.25 3.70
N GLY A 85 -9.34 7.48 2.77
CA GLY A 85 -9.22 6.03 2.91
C GLY A 85 -7.89 5.68 3.54
N LEU A 86 -7.90 4.82 4.57
CA LEU A 86 -6.69 4.30 5.21
C LEU A 86 -6.83 2.79 5.40
N ASP A 87 -5.82 2.03 5.01
CA ASP A 87 -5.73 0.60 5.31
C ASP A 87 -4.27 0.17 5.49
N TYR A 88 -4.06 -0.96 6.14
CA TYR A 88 -2.75 -1.57 6.26
C TYR A 88 -2.85 -3.03 5.88
N PHE A 89 -1.91 -3.52 5.08
CA PHE A 89 -1.91 -4.88 4.59
C PHE A 89 -0.75 -5.66 5.19
N GLN A 90 -1.04 -6.85 5.70
CA GLN A 90 -0.05 -7.78 6.23
C GLN A 90 0.04 -9.02 5.33
N TYR A 91 1.25 -9.49 5.07
CA TYR A 91 1.44 -10.71 4.31
C TYR A 91 1.18 -11.96 5.16
N GLN A 92 0.19 -12.77 4.78
CA GLN A 92 -0.22 -14.01 5.44
C GLN A 92 -0.69 -15.01 4.37
N ASP A 93 -0.32 -16.28 4.48
CA ASP A 93 -0.75 -17.36 3.58
C ASP A 93 -0.63 -16.99 2.08
N ASP A 94 0.54 -16.44 1.74
CA ASP A 94 0.91 -15.95 0.41
C ASP A 94 0.03 -14.83 -0.17
N LYS A 95 -0.62 -14.05 0.70
CA LYS A 95 -1.52 -12.95 0.33
C LYS A 95 -1.30 -11.72 1.19
N TRP A 96 -1.53 -10.54 0.61
CA TRP A 96 -1.64 -9.28 1.35
C TRP A 96 -3.07 -9.13 1.88
N ILE A 97 -3.24 -9.23 3.19
CA ILE A 97 -4.54 -9.20 3.86
C ILE A 97 -4.76 -7.85 4.53
N SER A 98 -5.89 -7.20 4.26
CA SER A 98 -6.30 -5.98 4.96
C SER A 98 -6.40 -6.24 6.46
N THR A 99 -5.78 -5.39 7.25
CA THR A 99 -5.86 -5.46 8.72
C THR A 99 -7.13 -4.83 9.27
N ARG A 100 -7.88 -4.07 8.46
CA ARG A 100 -9.17 -3.50 8.83
C ARG A 100 -10.33 -4.43 8.50
N SER A 101 -10.37 -4.98 7.29
CA SER A 101 -11.49 -5.82 6.83
C SER A 101 -11.22 -7.32 7.00
N GLY A 102 -9.95 -7.74 7.08
CA GLY A 102 -9.57 -9.16 7.04
C GLY A 102 -9.72 -9.80 5.66
N ILE A 103 -10.09 -9.01 4.64
CA ILE A 103 -10.36 -9.49 3.29
C ILE A 103 -9.09 -9.36 2.43
N TYR A 104 -8.84 -10.37 1.60
CA TYR A 104 -7.90 -10.28 0.49
C TYR A 104 -8.57 -9.56 -0.67
N HIS A 105 -7.95 -8.49 -1.18
CA HIS A 105 -8.38 -7.87 -2.42
C HIS A 105 -7.58 -8.46 -3.58
N GLU A 106 -8.22 -9.33 -4.35
CA GLU A 106 -7.71 -9.74 -5.65
C GLU A 106 -7.74 -8.49 -6.54
N TYR A 107 -6.58 -8.05 -7.04
CA TYR A 107 -6.40 -6.77 -7.76
C TYR A 107 -7.10 -6.71 -9.14
N THR A 108 -8.19 -7.45 -9.33
CA THR A 108 -9.01 -7.50 -10.55
C THR A 108 -10.18 -6.51 -10.54
N GLN A 109 -10.30 -5.64 -9.53
CA GLN A 109 -11.42 -4.69 -9.39
C GLN A 109 -11.07 -3.22 -9.64
N PHE A 110 -9.93 -2.93 -10.27
CA PHE A 110 -9.59 -1.57 -10.74
C PHE A 110 -9.90 -1.37 -12.23
N SER A 111 -10.94 -2.06 -12.74
CA SER A 111 -11.47 -1.92 -14.10
C SER A 111 -12.81 -1.20 -14.11
#